data_AF-A0A9P0EXC2-F1
#
_entry.id   AF-A0A9P0EXC2-F1
#
_cell.length_a   1.000
_cell.length_b   1.000
_cell.length_c   1.000
_cell.angle_alpha   90.00
_cell.angle_beta   90.00
_cell.angle_gamma   90.00
#
_symmetry.space_group_name_H-M   'P 1'
#
loop_
_entity.id
_entity.type
_entity.pdbx_description
1 polymer ?
#
loop_
_entity_poly.entity_id
_entity_poly.type
_entity_poly.pdbx_seq_one_letter_code
_entity_poly.pdbx_strand_id
1 'polypeptide(L)'
;MTAVFDLPNINGAYEVGIAVGVDPSLPDNHKLPILANANISRAAGYAAAWAASTFSSNPPEVRNLYSSAAAGVVLAGLAETVGGRPDGDWILRDQMDPTITEAAPPEAVTQDAIIKALSIVIATKPNLYMMNHHTGQGPLSGYARKVALVQHPAWRENDNAVVTAIHTVGHWASTIAIFNIAQVPGVKAVSGPTYTKTINVVLSHDARLRFAGMPAGTARHSIAYEGAKRGRRGAKEGHKFRDHGICRIIRKTEKGFFLGGDLAEPPSDEDDDDDNGDDDMPEDPPAGSSTEDPKPRKAPKRKTTGKGPVTRTKKAAKQP
;
A
#
# COMPACT_ATOMS: atom_id res chain seq x y z
N MET A 1 2.78 -8.95 -23.31
CA MET A 1 1.75 -7.91 -23.20
C MET A 1 2.35 -6.72 -22.46
N THR A 2 2.18 -5.50 -22.96
CA THR A 2 2.59 -4.29 -22.21
C THR A 2 1.36 -3.72 -21.53
N ALA A 3 1.38 -3.65 -20.20
CA ALA A 3 0.36 -2.96 -19.41
C ALA A 3 0.94 -1.62 -18.98
N VAL A 4 0.39 -0.54 -19.52
CA VAL A 4 0.69 0.81 -19.03
C VAL A 4 -0.22 1.07 -17.84
N PHE A 5 0.38 1.25 -16.68
CA PHE A 5 -0.32 1.56 -15.45
C PHE A 5 -0.47 3.08 -15.36
N ASP A 6 -1.61 3.57 -15.86
CA ASP A 6 -2.01 4.94 -15.63
C ASP A 6 -2.71 5.03 -14.27
N LEU A 7 -1.91 5.23 -13.23
CA LEU A 7 -2.44 5.35 -11.88
C LEU A 7 -3.17 6.70 -11.77
N PRO A 8 -4.39 6.72 -11.20
CA PRO A 8 -5.22 7.92 -11.19
C PRO A 8 -4.48 9.12 -10.57
N ASN A 9 -4.56 10.27 -11.22
CA ASN A 9 -4.00 11.52 -10.74
C ASN A 9 -4.86 12.08 -9.60
N ILE A 10 -4.48 11.74 -8.36
CA ILE A 10 -5.18 12.16 -7.15
C ILE A 10 -4.27 13.13 -6.39
N ASN A 11 -4.00 14.28 -7.00
CA ASN A 11 -3.33 15.40 -6.35
C ASN A 11 -4.36 16.20 -5.53
N GLY A 12 -4.07 16.48 -4.25
CA GLY A 12 -4.95 17.30 -3.41
C GLY A 12 -4.57 17.46 -1.93
N ALA A 13 -3.75 16.59 -1.35
CA ALA A 13 -3.32 16.77 0.05
C ALA A 13 -1.87 16.32 0.24
N TYR A 14 -1.06 17.18 0.86
CA TYR A 14 0.20 16.79 1.48
C TYR A 14 -0.14 15.89 2.68
N GLU A 15 0.13 14.60 2.57
CA GLU A 15 -0.03 13.66 3.68
C GLU A 15 1.33 13.44 4.32
N VAL A 16 1.62 14.22 5.36
CA VAL A 16 2.82 14.08 6.21
C VAL A 16 2.41 13.33 7.47
N GLY A 17 2.86 12.08 7.58
CA GLY A 17 2.72 11.27 8.80
C GLY A 17 4.02 10.52 9.04
N ILE A 18 4.67 10.76 10.17
CA ILE A 18 5.78 9.93 10.65
C ILE A 18 5.15 8.87 11.55
N ALA A 19 4.81 7.72 10.97
CA ALA A 19 4.52 6.53 11.75
C ALA A 19 5.84 5.76 11.91
N VAL A 20 6.31 5.59 13.15
CA VAL A 20 7.46 4.74 13.48
C VAL A 20 6.92 3.40 13.94
N GLY A 21 6.70 2.51 12.99
CA GLY A 21 6.35 1.13 13.23
C GLY A 21 7.51 0.20 12.86
N VAL A 22 7.41 -1.07 13.24
CA VAL A 22 8.14 -2.14 12.55
C VAL A 22 7.16 -2.70 11.51
N ASP A 23 7.59 -2.84 10.26
CA ASP A 23 6.84 -3.55 9.21
C ASP A 23 7.33 -5.01 9.19
N PRO A 24 6.68 -5.94 9.94
CA PRO A 24 7.17 -7.30 10.03
C PRO A 24 6.99 -8.04 8.71
N SER A 25 7.88 -9.00 8.44
CA SER A 25 7.65 -9.99 7.39
C SER A 25 6.32 -10.71 7.65
N LEU A 26 5.61 -11.05 6.57
CA LEU A 26 4.40 -11.86 6.67
C LEU A 26 4.66 -13.21 7.35
N PRO A 27 3.66 -13.76 8.06
CA PRO A 27 3.69 -15.15 8.50
C PRO A 27 4.04 -16.11 7.35
N ASP A 28 4.76 -17.20 7.64
CA ASP A 28 5.24 -18.10 6.59
C ASP A 28 4.12 -18.70 5.72
N ASN A 29 2.93 -18.91 6.30
CA ASN A 29 1.75 -19.38 5.59
C ASN A 29 1.07 -18.29 4.72
N HIS A 30 1.51 -17.04 4.80
CA HIS A 30 1.04 -15.91 3.99
C HIS A 30 2.07 -15.47 2.93
N LYS A 31 3.26 -16.09 2.89
CA LYS A 31 4.27 -15.82 1.86
C LYS A 31 3.86 -16.44 0.53
N LEU A 32 3.95 -15.67 -0.55
CA LEU A 32 3.54 -16.11 -1.88
C LEU A 32 4.44 -17.23 -2.41
N PRO A 33 3.93 -18.45 -2.69
CA PRO A 33 4.74 -19.51 -3.24
C PRO A 33 4.85 -19.41 -4.76
N ILE A 34 6.05 -19.59 -5.28
CA ILE A 34 6.38 -19.47 -6.70
C ILE A 34 7.08 -20.75 -7.17
N LEU A 35 6.55 -21.38 -8.21
CA LEU A 35 7.05 -22.67 -8.71
C LEU A 35 8.32 -22.50 -9.55
N ALA A 36 9.49 -22.71 -8.95
CA ALA A 36 10.83 -22.51 -9.53
C ALA A 36 10.96 -23.11 -10.95
N ASN A 37 10.50 -24.33 -11.16
CA ASN A 37 10.72 -25.12 -12.38
C ASN A 37 9.49 -25.21 -13.30
N ALA A 38 8.52 -24.29 -13.18
CA ALA A 38 7.34 -24.23 -14.03
C ALA A 38 7.47 -23.15 -15.11
N ASN A 39 6.71 -23.26 -16.21
CA ASN A 39 6.51 -22.09 -17.09
C ASN A 39 5.70 -21.01 -16.36
N ILE A 40 5.83 -19.75 -16.79
CA ILE A 40 5.23 -18.60 -16.10
C ILE A 40 3.71 -18.70 -15.94
N SER A 41 3.00 -19.21 -16.94
CA SER A 41 1.53 -19.38 -16.88
C SER A 41 1.13 -20.39 -15.82
N ARG A 42 1.87 -21.51 -15.72
CA ARG A 42 1.66 -22.53 -14.69
C ARG A 42 2.05 -22.01 -13.30
N ALA A 43 3.14 -21.26 -13.18
CA ALA A 43 3.54 -20.64 -11.92
C ALA A 43 2.51 -19.61 -11.44
N ALA A 44 1.98 -18.78 -12.34
CA ALA A 44 0.95 -17.79 -12.03
C ALA A 44 -0.39 -18.44 -11.65
N GLY A 45 -0.82 -19.47 -12.39
CA GLY A 45 -2.03 -20.22 -12.08
C GLY A 45 -1.94 -20.93 -10.72
N TYR A 46 -0.78 -21.50 -10.39
CA TYR A 46 -0.51 -22.07 -9.08
C TYR A 46 -0.57 -21.01 -7.97
N ALA A 47 0.09 -19.87 -8.15
CA ALA A 47 0.10 -18.79 -7.16
C ALA A 47 -1.33 -18.26 -6.89
N ALA A 48 -2.14 -18.11 -7.93
CA ALA A 48 -3.54 -17.70 -7.80
C ALA A 48 -4.40 -18.77 -7.09
N ALA A 49 -4.23 -20.05 -7.42
CA ALA A 49 -4.95 -21.15 -6.77
C ALA A 49 -4.57 -21.29 -5.29
N TRP A 50 -3.27 -21.14 -4.98
CA TRP A 50 -2.79 -21.08 -3.61
C TRP A 50 -3.43 -19.93 -2.83
N ALA A 51 -3.47 -18.73 -3.42
CA ALA A 51 -4.05 -17.55 -2.78
C ALA A 51 -5.56 -17.74 -2.54
N ALA A 52 -6.30 -18.28 -3.52
CA ALA A 52 -7.71 -18.61 -3.38
C ALA A 52 -7.96 -19.60 -2.21
N SER A 53 -7.16 -20.67 -2.14
CA SER A 53 -7.27 -21.70 -1.11
C SER A 53 -6.92 -21.15 0.29
N THR A 54 -5.81 -20.42 0.39
CA THR A 54 -5.26 -19.90 1.66
C THR A 54 -6.17 -18.84 2.28
N PHE A 55 -6.77 -18.00 1.44
CA PHE A 55 -7.64 -16.90 1.86
C PHE A 55 -9.12 -17.20 1.60
N SER A 56 -9.50 -18.48 1.56
CA SER A 56 -10.85 -18.97 1.22
C SER A 56 -11.95 -18.48 2.18
N SER A 57 -11.60 -18.16 3.42
CA SER A 57 -12.54 -17.62 4.42
C SER A 57 -12.85 -16.13 4.24
N ASN A 58 -12.14 -15.42 3.35
CA ASN A 58 -12.39 -13.99 3.10
C ASN A 58 -13.59 -13.77 2.17
N PRO A 59 -14.21 -12.58 2.20
CA PRO A 59 -15.22 -12.20 1.24
C PRO A 59 -14.75 -12.38 -0.22
N PRO A 60 -15.64 -12.75 -1.16
CA PRO A 60 -15.27 -13.05 -2.55
C PRO A 60 -14.41 -11.97 -3.22
N GLU A 61 -14.72 -10.70 -3.01
CA GLU A 61 -13.99 -9.56 -3.55
C GLU A 61 -12.55 -9.46 -3.02
N VAL A 62 -12.33 -9.77 -1.75
CA VAL A 62 -11.01 -9.78 -1.11
C VAL A 62 -10.21 -11.00 -1.59
N ARG A 63 -10.86 -12.17 -1.66
CA ARG A 63 -10.26 -13.39 -2.21
C ARG A 63 -9.85 -13.23 -3.68
N ASN A 64 -10.66 -12.50 -4.45
CA ASN A 64 -10.35 -12.16 -5.84
C ASN A 64 -9.16 -11.21 -5.94
N LEU A 65 -9.02 -10.23 -5.03
CA LEU A 65 -7.81 -9.40 -4.95
C LEU A 65 -6.57 -10.27 -4.72
N TYR A 66 -6.58 -11.14 -3.71
CA TYR A 66 -5.47 -12.04 -3.40
C TYR A 66 -5.06 -12.89 -4.62
N SER A 67 -6.04 -13.53 -5.26
CA SER A 67 -5.79 -14.41 -6.40
C SER A 67 -5.25 -13.65 -7.62
N SER A 68 -5.84 -12.49 -7.92
CA SER A 68 -5.42 -11.61 -9.03
C SER A 68 -4.02 -11.04 -8.81
N ALA A 69 -3.73 -10.62 -7.57
CA ALA A 69 -2.42 -10.09 -7.19
C ALA A 69 -1.34 -11.16 -7.25
N ALA A 70 -1.60 -12.36 -6.74
CA ALA A 70 -0.69 -13.49 -6.80
C ALA A 70 -0.31 -13.84 -8.25
N ALA A 71 -1.30 -13.99 -9.14
CA ALA A 71 -1.05 -14.18 -10.56
C ALA A 71 -0.26 -13.01 -11.17
N GLY A 72 -0.69 -11.77 -10.88
CA GLY A 72 -0.09 -10.56 -11.41
C GLY A 72 1.39 -10.41 -11.05
N VAL A 73 1.75 -10.61 -9.78
CA VAL A 73 3.13 -10.52 -9.29
C VAL A 73 4.04 -11.50 -10.03
N VAL A 74 3.57 -12.72 -10.29
CA VAL A 74 4.32 -13.73 -11.05
C VAL A 74 4.42 -13.37 -12.53
N LEU A 75 3.29 -13.03 -13.18
CA LEU A 75 3.24 -12.70 -14.62
C LEU A 75 4.05 -11.45 -14.98
N ALA A 76 4.11 -10.48 -14.07
CA ALA A 76 4.90 -9.27 -14.18
C ALA A 76 6.37 -9.45 -13.75
N GLY A 77 6.72 -10.62 -13.20
CA GLY A 77 8.05 -10.88 -12.64
C GLY A 77 8.44 -9.85 -11.60
N LEU A 78 7.55 -9.59 -10.64
CA LEU A 78 7.78 -8.66 -9.53
C LEU A 78 8.24 -9.39 -8.25
N ALA A 79 8.28 -10.71 -8.24
CA ALA A 79 8.94 -11.47 -7.18
C ALA A 79 10.43 -11.60 -7.50
N GLU A 80 11.22 -10.61 -7.07
CA GLU A 80 12.64 -10.54 -7.38
C GLU A 80 13.53 -10.57 -6.13
N THR A 81 14.79 -10.90 -6.33
CA THR A 81 15.81 -11.02 -5.29
C THR A 81 16.84 -9.90 -5.38
N VAL A 82 17.44 -9.56 -4.25
CA VAL A 82 18.59 -8.66 -4.15
C VAL A 82 19.71 -9.40 -3.43
N GLY A 83 20.83 -9.64 -4.13
CA GLY A 83 21.94 -10.42 -3.58
C GLY A 83 21.56 -11.85 -3.20
N GLY A 84 20.68 -12.48 -3.98
CA GLY A 84 20.20 -13.85 -3.75
C GLY A 84 19.16 -14.01 -2.64
N ARG A 85 18.73 -12.91 -1.99
CA ARG A 85 17.67 -12.92 -0.98
C ARG A 85 16.37 -12.38 -1.57
N PRO A 86 15.21 -12.98 -1.27
CA PRO A 86 13.92 -12.42 -1.65
C PRO A 86 13.78 -10.96 -1.20
N ASP A 87 13.45 -10.08 -2.15
CA ASP A 87 12.97 -8.73 -1.85
C ASP A 87 11.44 -8.79 -1.95
N GLY A 88 10.79 -8.83 -0.79
CA GLY A 88 9.36 -9.16 -0.63
C GLY A 88 9.13 -10.52 0.06
N ASP A 89 7.88 -10.76 0.45
CA ASP A 89 7.46 -11.95 1.18
C ASP A 89 6.93 -13.03 0.24
N TRP A 90 7.85 -13.69 -0.44
CA TRP A 90 7.58 -14.81 -1.34
C TRP A 90 8.62 -15.90 -1.15
N ILE A 91 8.27 -17.13 -1.53
CA ILE A 91 9.10 -18.33 -1.38
C ILE A 91 9.14 -19.14 -2.67
N LEU A 92 10.29 -19.73 -2.98
CA LEU A 92 10.39 -20.70 -4.07
C LEU A 92 9.89 -22.07 -3.62
N ARG A 93 9.19 -22.75 -4.52
CA ARG A 93 8.74 -24.13 -4.37
C ARG A 93 9.15 -24.93 -5.60
N ASP A 94 9.66 -26.13 -5.39
CA ASP A 94 10.00 -27.04 -6.49
C ASP A 94 8.78 -27.79 -7.02
N GLN A 95 7.78 -27.99 -6.17
CA GLN A 95 6.59 -28.77 -6.43
C GLN A 95 5.33 -28.03 -6.00
N MET A 96 4.21 -28.37 -6.65
CA MET A 96 2.89 -27.90 -6.25
C MET A 96 2.53 -28.51 -4.90
N ASP A 97 2.01 -27.68 -4.00
CA ASP A 97 1.45 -28.14 -2.74
C ASP A 97 0.18 -28.98 -3.00
N PRO A 98 0.14 -30.26 -2.61
CA PRO A 98 -1.02 -31.13 -2.84
C PRO A 98 -2.26 -30.69 -2.05
N THR A 99 -2.13 -29.83 -1.03
CA THR A 99 -3.28 -29.34 -0.27
C THR A 99 -4.03 -28.21 -0.99
N ILE A 100 -3.52 -27.69 -2.10
CA ILE A 100 -4.21 -26.69 -2.92
C ILE A 100 -5.27 -27.41 -3.75
N THR A 101 -6.50 -27.39 -3.24
CA THR A 101 -7.64 -28.06 -3.86
C THR A 101 -8.56 -27.09 -4.62
N GLU A 102 -8.46 -25.78 -4.35
CA GLU A 102 -9.31 -24.78 -4.99
C GLU A 102 -8.62 -24.20 -6.23
N ALA A 103 -9.31 -24.25 -7.37
CA ALA A 103 -8.90 -23.49 -8.54
C ALA A 103 -9.14 -22.00 -8.29
N ALA A 104 -8.27 -21.13 -8.83
CA ALA A 104 -8.50 -19.71 -8.75
C ALA A 104 -9.87 -19.33 -9.37
N PRO A 105 -10.64 -18.43 -8.75
CA PRO A 105 -11.91 -17.97 -9.31
C PRO A 105 -11.69 -17.44 -10.74
N PRO A 106 -12.49 -17.87 -11.75
CA PRO A 106 -12.29 -17.48 -13.14
C PRO A 106 -12.25 -15.96 -13.34
N GLU A 107 -13.05 -15.22 -12.57
CA GLU A 107 -13.10 -13.77 -12.58
C GLU A 107 -11.81 -13.10 -12.05
N ALA A 108 -11.07 -13.77 -11.16
CA ALA A 108 -9.85 -13.26 -10.55
C ALA A 108 -8.60 -13.46 -11.43
N VAL A 109 -8.66 -14.33 -12.43
CA VAL A 109 -7.55 -14.56 -13.38
C VAL A 109 -7.77 -13.85 -14.72
N THR A 110 -8.69 -12.90 -14.77
CA THR A 110 -8.88 -12.04 -15.94
C THR A 110 -7.79 -10.99 -16.03
N GLN A 111 -7.49 -10.55 -17.26
CA GLN A 111 -6.50 -9.49 -17.51
C GLN A 111 -6.85 -8.19 -16.78
N ASP A 112 -8.12 -7.79 -16.76
CA ASP A 112 -8.59 -6.59 -16.06
C ASP A 112 -8.39 -6.71 -14.54
N ALA A 113 -8.78 -7.85 -13.94
CA ALA A 113 -8.59 -8.08 -12.50
C ALA A 113 -7.10 -8.06 -12.12
N ILE A 114 -6.23 -8.67 -12.92
CA ILE A 114 -4.78 -8.67 -12.72
C ILE A 114 -4.21 -7.24 -12.78
N ILE A 115 -4.62 -6.43 -13.76
CA ILE A 115 -4.17 -5.03 -13.88
C ILE A 115 -4.63 -4.21 -12.66
N LYS A 116 -5.88 -4.36 -12.22
CA LYS A 116 -6.39 -3.66 -11.03
C LYS A 116 -5.62 -4.04 -9.78
N ALA A 117 -5.39 -5.33 -9.57
CA ALA A 117 -4.63 -5.84 -8.44
C ALA A 117 -3.16 -5.37 -8.47
N LEU A 118 -2.48 -5.43 -9.62
CA LEU A 118 -1.12 -4.92 -9.78
C LEU A 118 -1.03 -3.42 -9.52
N SER A 119 -2.03 -2.63 -9.93
CA SER A 119 -2.09 -1.19 -9.64
C SER A 119 -2.08 -0.94 -8.12
N ILE A 120 -2.85 -1.73 -7.37
CA ILE A 120 -2.91 -1.65 -5.91
C ILE A 120 -1.58 -2.06 -5.29
N VAL A 121 -1.02 -3.21 -5.70
CA VAL A 121 0.30 -3.70 -5.24
C VAL A 121 1.37 -2.62 -5.43
N ILE A 122 1.45 -2.02 -6.62
CA ILE A 122 2.40 -0.95 -6.93
C ILE A 122 2.15 0.28 -6.04
N ALA A 123 0.89 0.67 -5.84
CA ALA A 123 0.52 1.83 -5.05
C ALA A 123 0.89 1.72 -3.55
N THR A 124 1.13 0.51 -3.04
CA THR A 124 1.68 0.30 -1.68
C THR A 124 3.15 0.71 -1.55
N LYS A 125 3.91 0.80 -2.64
CA LYS A 125 5.35 1.10 -2.62
C LYS A 125 5.68 2.58 -2.49
N PRO A 126 4.95 3.54 -3.10
CA PRO A 126 5.07 4.94 -2.77
C PRO A 126 4.82 5.25 -1.29
N ASN A 127 3.84 4.58 -0.69
CA ASN A 127 3.59 4.73 0.75
C ASN A 127 4.79 4.26 1.58
N LEU A 128 5.37 3.09 1.25
CA LEU A 128 6.61 2.64 1.88
C LEU A 128 7.75 3.65 1.67
N TYR A 129 7.89 4.15 0.45
CA TYR A 129 8.93 5.10 0.10
C TYR A 129 8.80 6.42 0.87
N MET A 130 7.59 6.92 1.10
CA MET A 130 7.35 8.21 1.76
C MET A 130 7.16 8.13 3.28
N MET A 131 6.73 6.99 3.82
CA MET A 131 6.33 6.82 5.22
C MET A 131 7.02 5.65 5.95
N ASN A 132 7.94 4.92 5.30
CA ASN A 132 8.59 3.70 5.81
C ASN A 132 7.65 2.52 6.11
N HIS A 133 6.39 2.56 5.66
CA HIS A 133 5.41 1.47 5.82
C HIS A 133 4.55 1.28 4.57
N HIS A 134 4.21 0.04 4.20
CA HIS A 134 3.32 -0.25 3.05
C HIS A 134 1.89 0.30 3.24
N THR A 135 1.38 0.16 4.46
CA THR A 135 0.15 0.77 4.95
C THR A 135 0.51 1.33 6.32
N GLY A 136 0.53 2.66 6.51
CA GLY A 136 0.84 3.23 7.83
C GLY A 136 0.01 2.53 8.90
N GLN A 137 0.64 2.00 9.94
CA GLN A 137 0.00 1.17 10.97
C GLN A 137 -1.37 1.74 11.36
N GLY A 138 -2.46 1.09 10.93
CA GLY A 138 -3.81 1.66 11.02
C GLY A 138 -4.58 1.54 9.69
N PRO A 139 -5.58 2.42 9.46
CA PRO A 139 -6.40 2.35 8.25
C PRO A 139 -5.56 2.58 7.01
N LEU A 140 -5.99 1.98 5.90
CA LEU A 140 -5.38 2.21 4.59
C LEU A 140 -5.36 3.71 4.31
N SER A 141 -4.17 4.27 4.12
CA SER A 141 -3.96 5.71 3.98
C SER A 141 -3.10 6.04 2.75
N GLY A 142 -2.94 7.34 2.44
CA GLY A 142 -2.05 7.75 1.37
C GLY A 142 -2.53 7.36 -0.03
N TYR A 143 -1.53 7.07 -0.86
CA TYR A 143 -1.73 6.81 -2.26
C TYR A 143 -2.36 5.44 -2.53
N ALA A 144 -1.98 4.42 -1.75
CA ALA A 144 -2.55 3.08 -1.86
C ALA A 144 -4.08 3.09 -1.65
N ARG A 145 -4.57 3.85 -0.65
CA ARG A 145 -6.01 4.04 -0.40
C ARG A 145 -6.74 4.60 -1.60
N LYS A 146 -6.20 5.70 -2.11
CA LYS A 146 -6.74 6.44 -3.26
C LYS A 146 -6.84 5.55 -4.49
N VAL A 147 -5.80 4.76 -4.79
CA VAL A 147 -5.81 3.80 -5.90
C VAL A 147 -6.82 2.68 -5.65
N ALA A 148 -6.85 2.09 -4.44
CA ALA A 148 -7.76 1.00 -4.11
C ALA A 148 -9.24 1.40 -4.28
N LEU A 149 -9.64 2.58 -3.79
CA LEU A 149 -11.02 3.08 -3.92
C LEU A 149 -11.41 3.41 -5.36
N VAL A 150 -10.46 3.82 -6.21
CA VAL A 150 -10.74 4.02 -7.65
C VAL A 150 -10.96 2.67 -8.34
N GLN A 151 -10.14 1.67 -8.03
CA GLN A 151 -10.26 0.34 -8.66
C GLN A 151 -11.45 -0.47 -8.11
N HIS A 152 -11.81 -0.23 -6.84
CA HIS A 152 -12.91 -0.91 -6.14
C HIS A 152 -13.75 0.11 -5.33
N PRO A 153 -14.65 0.87 -5.99
CA PRO A 153 -15.45 1.92 -5.33
C PRO A 153 -16.41 1.42 -4.24
N ALA A 154 -16.71 0.12 -4.24
CA ALA A 154 -17.56 -0.50 -3.22
C ALA A 154 -16.82 -0.77 -1.90
N TRP A 155 -15.48 -0.73 -1.89
CA TRP A 155 -14.70 -0.96 -0.68
C TRP A 155 -14.83 0.20 0.29
N ARG A 156 -14.97 -0.15 1.57
CA ARG A 156 -14.99 0.82 2.66
C ARG A 156 -13.57 1.05 3.15
N GLU A 157 -13.29 2.28 3.53
CA GLU A 157 -11.94 2.75 3.85
C GLU A 157 -11.32 2.09 5.10
N ASN A 158 -12.18 1.63 6.01
CA ASN A 158 -11.81 0.99 7.27
C ASN A 158 -12.20 -0.50 7.31
N ASP A 159 -12.41 -1.13 6.15
CA ASP A 159 -12.64 -2.57 6.12
C ASP A 159 -11.32 -3.30 6.41
N ASN A 160 -11.19 -3.83 7.62
CA ASN A 160 -9.98 -4.51 8.08
C ASN A 160 -9.55 -5.67 7.16
N ALA A 161 -10.49 -6.37 6.51
CA ALA A 161 -10.15 -7.45 5.58
C ALA A 161 -9.49 -6.88 4.32
N VAL A 162 -10.00 -5.76 3.80
CA VAL A 162 -9.42 -5.06 2.64
C VAL A 162 -8.05 -4.48 2.98
N VAL A 163 -7.91 -3.81 4.13
CA VAL A 163 -6.63 -3.24 4.58
C VAL A 163 -5.57 -4.35 4.70
N THR A 164 -5.92 -5.44 5.39
CA THR A 164 -5.04 -6.61 5.57
C THR A 164 -4.64 -7.22 4.23
N ALA A 165 -5.59 -7.34 3.30
CA ALA A 165 -5.32 -7.87 1.98
C ALA A 165 -4.37 -6.99 1.18
N ILE A 166 -4.61 -5.67 1.15
CA ILE A 166 -3.73 -4.72 0.44
C ILE A 166 -2.32 -4.73 1.02
N HIS A 167 -2.20 -4.77 2.35
CA HIS A 167 -0.90 -4.89 3.02
C HIS A 167 -0.21 -6.18 2.60
N THR A 168 -0.90 -7.33 2.71
CA THR A 168 -0.35 -8.65 2.36
C THR A 168 0.10 -8.72 0.90
N VAL A 169 -0.73 -8.30 -0.06
CA VAL A 169 -0.36 -8.36 -1.49
C VAL A 169 0.75 -7.36 -1.83
N GLY A 170 0.82 -6.23 -1.12
CA GLY A 170 1.92 -5.27 -1.22
C GLY A 170 3.27 -5.89 -0.86
N HIS A 171 3.30 -6.75 0.16
CA HIS A 171 4.51 -7.45 0.61
C HIS A 171 5.04 -8.48 -0.41
N TRP A 172 4.18 -9.10 -1.21
CA TRP A 172 4.62 -10.13 -2.16
C TRP A 172 5.51 -9.60 -3.29
N ALA A 173 5.35 -8.32 -3.66
CA ALA A 173 6.15 -7.71 -4.73
C ALA A 173 7.44 -7.08 -4.19
N SER A 174 8.50 -7.22 -4.98
CA SER A 174 9.79 -6.56 -4.77
C SER A 174 9.65 -5.05 -4.82
N THR A 175 10.05 -4.43 -3.70
CA THR A 175 10.12 -2.98 -3.57
C THR A 175 11.20 -2.42 -4.50
N ILE A 176 12.36 -3.06 -4.56
CA ILE A 176 13.51 -2.64 -5.38
C ILE A 176 13.19 -2.78 -6.88
N ALA A 177 12.47 -3.83 -7.30
CA ALA A 177 12.01 -3.97 -8.68
C ALA A 177 11.05 -2.83 -9.06
N ILE A 178 10.10 -2.48 -8.19
CA ILE A 178 9.18 -1.37 -8.43
C ILE A 178 9.91 -0.03 -8.45
N PHE A 179 10.93 0.18 -7.62
CA PHE A 179 11.75 1.39 -7.66
C PHE A 179 12.59 1.48 -8.94
N ASN A 180 13.10 0.36 -9.45
CA ASN A 180 13.77 0.30 -10.76
C ASN A 180 12.79 0.66 -11.89
N ILE A 181 11.56 0.14 -11.86
CA ILE A 181 10.50 0.50 -12.81
C ILE A 181 10.14 1.99 -12.71
N ALA A 182 10.13 2.55 -11.50
CA ALA A 182 9.91 3.97 -11.24
C ALA A 182 11.11 4.86 -11.61
N GLN A 183 12.24 4.27 -12.01
CA GLN A 183 13.48 4.96 -12.36
C GLN A 183 14.07 5.77 -11.20
N VAL A 184 13.92 5.27 -9.97
CA VAL A 184 14.60 5.87 -8.81
C VAL A 184 16.11 5.63 -8.95
N PRO A 185 16.95 6.68 -8.86
CA PRO A 185 18.39 6.54 -9.06
C PRO A 185 19.06 5.79 -7.91
N GLY A 186 20.12 5.03 -8.21
CA GLY A 186 20.94 4.35 -7.21
C GLY A 186 20.30 3.09 -6.60
N VAL A 187 19.20 2.62 -7.15
CA VAL A 187 18.55 1.37 -6.75
C VAL A 187 19.38 0.18 -7.21
N LYS A 188 19.47 -0.86 -6.36
CA LYS A 188 20.24 -2.07 -6.66
C LYS A 188 19.61 -2.83 -7.83
N ALA A 189 20.46 -3.52 -8.59
CA ALA A 189 19.98 -4.51 -9.55
C ALA A 189 19.23 -5.63 -8.83
N VAL A 190 18.20 -6.13 -9.50
CA VAL A 190 17.32 -7.21 -9.04
C VAL A 190 17.40 -8.37 -10.01
N SER A 191 17.16 -9.57 -9.49
CA SER A 191 17.07 -10.79 -10.29
C SER A 191 15.86 -11.62 -9.88
N GLY A 192 15.00 -11.96 -10.83
CA GLY A 192 13.86 -12.83 -10.59
C GLY A 192 14.14 -14.30 -10.87
N PRO A 193 13.16 -15.18 -10.59
CA PRO A 193 13.09 -16.52 -11.17
C PRO A 193 13.26 -16.46 -12.70
N THR A 194 13.78 -17.54 -13.29
CA THR A 194 14.13 -17.64 -14.72
C THR A 194 12.93 -17.76 -15.66
N TYR A 195 11.88 -16.96 -15.45
CA TYR A 195 10.73 -16.88 -16.35
C TYR A 195 10.81 -15.65 -17.26
N THR A 196 10.36 -15.82 -18.50
CA THR A 196 10.07 -14.69 -19.37
C THR A 196 8.78 -14.01 -18.90
N LYS A 197 8.90 -12.77 -18.43
CA LYS A 197 7.77 -11.92 -18.02
C LYS A 197 6.76 -11.79 -19.16
N THR A 198 5.47 -11.98 -18.86
CA THR A 198 4.39 -11.84 -19.85
C THR A 198 3.70 -10.49 -19.77
N ILE A 199 3.75 -9.84 -18.61
CA ILE A 199 3.26 -8.48 -18.37
C ILE A 199 4.46 -7.55 -18.20
N ASN A 200 4.60 -6.57 -19.08
CA ASN A 200 5.54 -5.48 -18.88
C ASN A 200 4.84 -4.33 -18.15
N VAL A 201 5.32 -4.00 -16.95
CA VAL A 201 4.78 -2.94 -16.10
C VAL A 201 5.49 -1.63 -16.42
N VAL A 202 4.74 -0.63 -16.87
CA VAL A 202 5.25 0.72 -17.11
C VAL A 202 4.44 1.71 -16.30
N LEU A 203 5.11 2.57 -15.53
CA LEU A 203 4.47 3.63 -14.77
C LEU A 203 4.32 4.90 -15.62
N SER A 204 3.14 5.52 -15.54
CA SER A 204 2.91 6.87 -16.08
C SER A 204 3.85 7.89 -15.44
N HIS A 205 4.00 9.06 -16.07
CA HIS A 205 4.84 10.13 -15.53
C HIS A 205 4.36 10.56 -14.13
N ASP A 206 3.06 10.74 -13.97
CA ASP A 206 2.44 11.13 -12.69
C ASP A 206 2.66 10.08 -11.59
N ALA A 207 2.58 8.80 -11.93
CA ALA A 207 2.89 7.71 -11.01
C ALA A 207 4.35 7.77 -10.54
N ARG A 208 5.30 8.11 -11.43
CA ARG A 208 6.72 8.26 -11.07
C ARG A 208 6.97 9.45 -10.16
N LEU A 209 6.21 10.53 -10.29
CA LEU A 209 6.33 11.69 -9.40
C LEU A 209 6.09 11.33 -7.92
N ARG A 210 5.36 10.25 -7.64
CA ARG A 210 5.18 9.74 -6.26
C ARG A 210 6.47 9.18 -5.65
N PHE A 211 7.45 8.83 -6.47
CA PHE A 211 8.78 8.39 -6.06
C PHE A 211 9.85 9.49 -6.22
N ALA A 212 9.49 10.66 -6.76
CA ALA A 212 10.43 11.76 -6.96
C ALA A 212 10.78 12.49 -5.65
N GLY A 213 9.99 12.28 -4.59
CA GLY A 213 10.30 12.77 -3.25
C GLY A 213 11.55 12.13 -2.64
N MET A 214 11.96 12.63 -1.48
CA MET A 214 12.99 11.95 -0.69
C MET A 214 12.37 10.79 0.09
N PRO A 215 13.08 9.66 0.26
CA PRO A 215 12.57 8.56 1.06
C PRO A 215 12.27 9.01 2.50
N ALA A 216 11.32 8.34 3.16
CA ALA A 216 10.96 8.65 4.55
C ALA A 216 12.19 8.59 5.47
N GLY A 217 12.24 9.48 6.45
CA GLY A 217 13.37 9.56 7.40
C GLY A 217 14.68 10.10 6.82
N THR A 218 14.78 10.32 5.51
CA THR A 218 16.01 10.87 4.89
C THR A 218 16.04 12.39 4.85
N ALA A 219 14.94 13.09 5.16
CA ALA A 219 14.89 14.55 5.10
C ALA A 219 15.97 15.23 5.95
N ARG A 220 16.22 14.73 7.17
CA ARG A 220 17.30 15.22 8.05
C ARG A 220 18.68 14.98 7.45
N HIS A 221 18.90 13.80 6.86
CA HIS A 221 20.16 13.44 6.20
C HIS A 221 20.42 14.30 4.96
N SER A 222 19.38 14.63 4.19
CA SER A 222 19.48 15.48 3.02
C SER A 222 19.78 16.93 3.37
N ILE A 223 19.16 17.46 4.44
CA ILE A 223 19.51 18.77 5.00
C ILE A 223 20.98 18.79 5.43
N ALA A 224 21.44 17.77 6.15
CA ALA A 224 22.83 17.65 6.57
C ALA A 224 23.79 17.55 5.38
N TYR A 225 23.46 16.75 4.37
CA TYR A 225 24.25 16.59 3.15
C TYR A 225 24.35 17.90 2.35
N GLU A 226 23.24 18.58 2.09
CA GLU A 226 23.25 19.86 1.38
C GLU A 226 23.94 20.96 2.20
N GLY A 227 23.79 20.97 3.52
CA GLY A 227 24.55 21.82 4.43
C GLY A 227 26.06 21.59 4.30
N ALA A 228 26.50 20.33 4.36
CA ALA A 228 27.90 19.95 4.22
C ALA A 228 28.48 20.30 2.83
N LYS A 229 27.70 20.06 1.76
CA LYS A 229 28.06 20.39 0.38
C LYS A 229 28.24 21.90 0.17
N ARG A 230 27.33 22.71 0.71
CA ARG A 230 27.44 24.19 0.68
C ARG A 230 28.62 24.67 1.52
N GLY A 231 28.85 24.09 2.70
CA GLY A 231 30.02 24.37 3.53
C GLY A 231 31.34 24.10 2.80
N ARG A 232 31.46 22.97 2.09
CA ARG A 232 32.66 22.65 1.29
C ARG A 232 32.89 23.63 0.14
N ARG A 233 31.84 24.13 -0.51
CA ARG A 233 31.97 25.14 -1.59
C ARG A 233 32.46 26.47 -1.04
N GLY A 234 31.85 26.96 0.05
CA GLY A 234 32.28 28.21 0.70
C GLY A 234 33.73 28.16 1.19
N ALA A 235 34.20 27.00 1.67
CA ALA A 235 35.60 26.81 2.05
C ALA A 235 36.59 26.84 0.86
N LYS A 236 36.18 26.34 -0.32
CA LYS A 236 37.01 26.37 -1.54
C LYS A 236 37.08 27.75 -2.18
N GLU A 237 36.02 28.55 -2.05
CA GLU A 237 35.92 29.88 -2.66
C GLU A 237 36.63 30.97 -1.83
N GLY A 238 37.32 30.61 -0.74
CA GLY A 238 38.06 31.57 0.08
C GLY A 238 37.16 32.58 0.80
N HIS A 239 35.84 32.37 0.78
CA HIS A 239 34.91 33.17 1.55
C HIS A 239 35.20 32.92 3.03
N LYS A 240 35.86 33.89 3.68
CA LYS A 240 35.85 34.04 5.14
C LYS A 240 34.37 33.99 5.53
N PHE A 241 33.93 32.87 6.10
CA PHE A 241 32.62 32.73 6.72
C PHE A 241 32.55 33.79 7.82
N ARG A 242 32.12 35.00 7.47
CA ARG A 242 31.58 35.93 8.45
C ARG A 242 30.37 35.24 9.04
N ASP A 243 30.34 35.13 10.36
CA ASP A 243 29.27 34.58 11.17
C ASP A 243 27.89 35.07 10.71
N HIS A 244 27.30 34.39 9.75
CA HIS A 244 25.98 34.69 9.22
C HIS A 244 25.07 33.50 9.52
N GLY A 245 24.45 33.57 10.71
CA GLY A 245 23.09 33.12 11.01
C GLY A 245 22.80 31.62 11.02
N ILE A 246 23.41 30.81 10.16
CA ILE A 246 23.01 29.42 9.95
C ILE A 246 23.46 28.52 11.11
N CYS A 247 24.64 28.78 11.70
CA CYS A 247 25.06 28.10 12.93
C CYS A 247 24.18 28.42 14.15
N ARG A 248 23.41 29.51 14.14
CA ARG A 248 22.45 29.84 15.21
C ARG A 248 21.17 29.03 15.12
N ILE A 249 20.74 28.60 13.92
CA ILE A 249 19.51 27.82 13.75
C ILE A 249 19.71 26.40 14.30
N ILE A 250 20.85 25.76 14.02
CA ILE A 250 21.16 24.42 14.52
C ILE A 250 21.36 24.43 16.06
N ARG A 251 22.01 25.46 16.61
CA ARG A 251 22.14 25.62 18.08
C ARG A 251 20.85 26.01 18.80
N LYS A 252 19.88 26.66 18.15
CA LYS A 252 18.57 26.94 18.76
C LYS A 252 17.68 25.69 18.83
N THR A 253 17.80 24.76 17.89
CA THR A 253 17.06 23.49 17.94
C THR A 253 17.59 22.50 18.99
N GLU A 254 18.87 22.56 19.35
CA GLU A 254 19.43 21.72 20.43
C GLU A 254 19.11 22.23 21.84
N LYS A 255 18.78 23.52 22.01
CA LYS A 255 18.47 24.11 23.32
C LYS A 255 16.99 24.10 23.71
N GLY A 256 16.11 23.56 22.86
CA GLY A 256 14.66 23.50 23.11
C GLY A 256 14.11 22.14 23.54
N PHE A 257 14.96 21.12 23.68
CA PHE A 257 14.54 19.75 23.99
C PHE A 257 15.56 19.08 24.93
N PHE A 258 15.82 19.70 26.08
CA PHE A 258 16.32 18.97 27.24
C PHE A 258 15.12 18.66 28.12
N LEU A 259 14.65 17.41 28.05
CA LEU A 259 13.91 16.81 29.14
C LEU A 259 14.87 16.77 30.33
N GLY A 260 14.53 17.56 31.34
CA GLY A 260 15.25 17.64 32.60
C GLY A 260 15.19 16.33 33.35
N GLY A 261 16.31 16.03 34.01
CA GLY A 261 16.44 14.94 34.94
C GLY A 261 17.82 15.05 35.56
N ASP A 262 17.97 15.94 36.54
CA ASP A 262 18.90 15.73 37.64
C ASP A 262 18.40 16.46 38.89
N LEU A 263 18.47 15.70 39.97
CA LEU A 263 17.95 15.96 41.30
C LEU A 263 18.71 17.10 41.98
N ALA A 264 17.97 18.03 42.58
CA ALA A 264 18.45 18.84 43.69
C ALA A 264 17.30 19.04 44.68
N GLU A 265 17.58 18.65 45.92
CA GLU A 265 16.72 18.74 47.11
C GLU A 265 16.40 20.20 47.50
N PRO A 266 15.35 20.41 48.33
CA PRO A 266 14.57 21.64 48.36
C PRO A 266 15.11 22.65 49.37
N PRO A 267 14.81 23.95 49.19
CA PRO A 267 14.66 24.85 50.31
C PRO A 267 13.20 24.86 50.81
N SER A 268 13.15 24.87 52.13
CA SER A 268 12.06 24.92 53.08
C SER A 268 11.23 26.21 53.04
N ASP A 269 9.96 25.99 53.41
CA ASP A 269 9.07 26.80 54.26
C ASP A 269 8.49 28.13 53.78
N GLU A 270 7.24 28.29 54.25
CA GLU A 270 6.41 29.50 54.43
C GLU A 270 5.77 30.06 53.15
N ASP A 271 4.50 30.43 53.08
CA ASP A 271 3.26 30.29 53.88
C ASP A 271 2.21 31.04 53.02
N ASP A 272 0.92 30.79 53.27
CA ASP A 272 -0.21 31.69 52.95
C ASP A 272 -0.55 31.92 51.46
N ASP A 273 -1.79 32.01 50.98
CA ASP A 273 -3.12 31.96 51.56
C ASP A 273 -4.09 31.79 50.36
N ASP A 274 -5.27 31.24 50.66
CA ASP A 274 -6.57 31.42 50.00
C ASP A 274 -6.64 32.28 48.72
N ASP A 275 -7.21 31.73 47.64
CA ASP A 275 -8.44 32.33 47.13
C ASP A 275 -9.28 31.39 46.26
N ASN A 276 -10.58 31.50 46.45
CA ASN A 276 -11.63 30.77 45.75
C ASN A 276 -11.77 31.30 44.32
N GLY A 277 -11.88 30.39 43.35
CA GLY A 277 -12.22 30.71 41.98
C GLY A 277 -13.24 29.70 41.46
N ASP A 278 -14.52 29.95 41.81
CA ASP A 278 -15.68 29.35 41.17
C ASP A 278 -15.69 29.76 39.69
N ASP A 279 -15.46 28.81 38.79
CA ASP A 279 -15.77 28.97 37.37
C ASP A 279 -16.95 28.07 36.99
N ASP A 280 -18.11 28.72 36.94
CA ASP A 280 -19.37 28.24 36.40
C ASP A 280 -19.20 27.67 34.98
N MET A 281 -19.45 26.37 34.83
CA MET A 281 -19.64 25.72 33.53
C MET A 281 -21.12 25.83 33.14
N PRO A 282 -21.48 26.48 32.02
CA PRO A 282 -22.87 26.57 31.60
C PRO A 282 -23.42 25.22 31.11
N GLU A 283 -24.65 24.98 31.52
CA GLU A 283 -25.49 23.82 31.25
C GLU A 283 -25.69 23.53 29.76
N ASP A 284 -25.67 22.24 29.40
CA ASP A 284 -26.12 21.73 28.11
C ASP A 284 -27.64 21.97 27.91
N PRO A 285 -28.08 22.56 26.80
CA PRO A 285 -29.49 22.53 26.44
C PRO A 285 -29.90 21.18 25.83
N PRO A 286 -31.19 20.79 25.99
CA PRO A 286 -31.65 19.41 25.89
C PRO A 286 -31.88 18.92 24.46
N ALA A 287 -31.77 17.59 24.34
CA ALA A 287 -32.20 16.81 23.18
C ALA A 287 -33.70 17.03 22.86
N GLY A 288 -33.97 17.52 21.65
CA GLY A 288 -35.24 17.35 20.94
C GLY A 288 -34.95 16.65 19.62
N SER A 289 -35.32 15.37 19.40
CA SER A 289 -36.66 14.86 19.09
C SER A 289 -37.34 15.60 17.93
N SER A 290 -37.15 15.09 16.71
CA SER A 290 -38.26 14.90 15.77
C SER A 290 -37.88 13.94 14.65
N THR A 291 -38.52 12.78 14.71
CA THR A 291 -38.69 11.78 13.65
C THR A 291 -39.37 12.38 12.41
N GLU A 292 -38.78 12.19 11.23
CA GLU A 292 -39.54 12.13 9.98
C GLU A 292 -39.03 10.95 9.13
N ASP A 293 -39.91 9.96 8.96
CA ASP A 293 -39.71 8.81 8.09
C ASP A 293 -39.72 9.22 6.60
N PRO A 294 -38.73 8.80 5.79
CA PRO A 294 -38.79 9.00 4.36
C PRO A 294 -39.80 8.03 3.71
N LYS A 295 -40.88 8.60 3.16
CA LYS A 295 -41.88 7.92 2.32
C LYS A 295 -41.23 7.06 1.22
N PRO A 296 -41.75 5.85 0.93
CA PRO A 296 -41.22 4.99 -0.11
C PRO A 296 -41.49 5.57 -1.51
N ARG A 297 -40.41 5.78 -2.28
CA ARG A 297 -40.49 6.10 -3.71
C ARG A 297 -41.06 4.91 -4.48
N LYS A 298 -42.18 5.14 -5.18
CA LYS A 298 -42.80 4.19 -6.12
C LYS A 298 -41.85 3.89 -7.28
N ALA A 299 -41.55 2.61 -7.49
CA ALA A 299 -40.81 2.12 -8.63
C ALA A 299 -41.59 2.29 -9.95
N PRO A 300 -40.93 2.59 -11.08
CA PRO A 300 -41.59 2.66 -12.38
C PRO A 300 -41.97 1.26 -12.89
N LYS A 301 -43.24 1.11 -13.27
CA LYS A 301 -43.81 -0.08 -13.95
C LYS A 301 -43.10 -0.30 -15.28
N ARG A 302 -42.34 -1.40 -15.39
CA ARG A 302 -41.75 -1.87 -16.66
C ARG A 302 -42.81 -2.66 -17.42
N LYS A 303 -43.22 -2.15 -18.59
CA LYS A 303 -44.11 -2.83 -19.54
C LYS A 303 -43.37 -4.04 -20.13
N THR A 304 -43.95 -5.23 -19.96
CA THR A 304 -43.57 -6.46 -20.65
C THR A 304 -44.33 -6.58 -21.96
N THR A 305 -43.60 -6.48 -23.07
CA THR A 305 -43.95 -6.99 -24.41
C THR A 305 -42.72 -7.82 -24.80
N GLY A 306 -42.73 -9.11 -25.13
CA GLY A 306 -43.73 -9.97 -25.74
C GLY A 306 -43.00 -10.74 -26.85
N LYS A 307 -43.30 -12.04 -26.99
CA LYS A 307 -42.93 -12.99 -28.07
C LYS A 307 -41.60 -13.76 -27.89
N GLY A 308 -41.75 -15.09 -27.74
CA GLY A 308 -40.67 -16.08 -27.74
C GLY A 308 -40.15 -16.44 -29.14
N PRO A 309 -39.35 -17.51 -29.25
CA PRO A 309 -39.88 -18.67 -29.97
C PRO A 309 -39.47 -20.05 -29.40
N VAL A 310 -40.45 -20.95 -29.45
CA VAL A 310 -40.41 -22.31 -30.02
C VAL A 310 -39.23 -23.21 -29.67
N THR A 311 -39.52 -24.17 -28.79
CA THR A 311 -38.85 -25.47 -28.63
C THR A 311 -38.81 -26.27 -29.93
N ARG A 312 -37.63 -26.78 -30.32
CA ARG A 312 -37.53 -27.91 -31.25
C ARG A 312 -36.54 -28.95 -30.71
N THR A 313 -37.10 -29.99 -30.11
CA THR A 313 -36.48 -31.28 -29.87
C THR A 313 -36.04 -31.92 -31.19
N LYS A 314 -34.78 -32.41 -31.27
CA LYS A 314 -34.41 -33.49 -32.18
C LYS A 314 -33.60 -34.57 -31.46
N LYS A 315 -34.30 -35.69 -31.36
CA LYS A 315 -33.95 -37.10 -31.22
C LYS A 315 -32.55 -37.54 -31.69
N ALA A 316 -32.09 -38.57 -30.98
CA ALA A 316 -30.91 -39.41 -31.17
C ALA A 316 -30.74 -40.00 -32.59
N ALA A 317 -29.49 -40.29 -32.93
CA ALA A 317 -29.11 -41.43 -33.76
C ALA A 317 -27.86 -42.09 -33.17
N LYS A 318 -27.98 -43.39 -32.93
CA LYS A 318 -26.98 -44.35 -32.48
C LYS A 318 -26.60 -45.18 -33.72
N GLN A 319 -25.36 -45.67 -33.75
CA GLN A 319 -24.85 -46.86 -34.48
C GLN A 319 -24.52 -46.74 -35.98
N PRO A 320 -23.68 -47.65 -36.52
CA PRO A 320 -22.96 -48.78 -35.87
C PRO A 320 -21.50 -48.48 -35.50
#